data_AF-A0A3C1NI53-F1
#
_entry.id   AF-A0A3C1NI53-F1
#
_cell.length_a   1.000
_cell.length_b   1.000
_cell.length_c   1.000
_cell.angle_alpha   90.00
_cell.angle_beta   90.00
_cell.angle_gamma   90.00
#
_symmetry.space_group_name_H-M   'P 1'
#
loop_
_entity.id
_entity.type
_entity.pdbx_description
1 polymer ?
#
loop_
_entity_poly.entity_id
_entity_poly.type
_entity_poly.pdbx_seq_one_letter_code
_entity_poly.pdbx_strand_id
1 'polypeptide(L)'
;MSEHKPYKVEAVKVPKKWKERAFIDKDEYEKLYRKSVDKPDKFWGKAGERLDWIKPFTRVKNTSFDYPNVSIKWFDDGTLNVSANCIDRHLKKRGKQVAIIFEPDDPSAEAKHITYRELHKQVCRLANVLKANGVKRGDRVTIYLPMIPEAAYAMLACARIGAIHSVVFGGFSPDSLAGRIADCKSKLLITADEGLRGGRKVPLKANADEALMKVGGVGKVLVVARTGGQVPWTPGRDVWLDDELAKVADDCPPEEMNAEDPLFILYTSGSTGQPKGVLHTSGGYL
;
A
#
# COMPACT_ATOMS: atom_id res chain seq x y z
N MET A 1 44.43 22.37 11.66
CA MET A 1 43.75 21.09 11.92
C MET A 1 42.88 21.29 13.16
N SER A 2 41.55 21.39 13.02
CA SER A 2 40.68 21.53 14.18
C SER A 2 40.57 20.17 14.89
N GLU A 3 40.96 20.11 16.17
CA GLU A 3 40.78 18.94 17.01
C GLU A 3 39.29 18.58 17.07
N HIS A 4 38.92 17.46 16.46
CA HIS A 4 37.58 16.90 16.55
C HIS A 4 37.41 16.34 17.96
N LYS A 5 36.75 17.10 18.86
CA LYS A 5 36.41 16.59 20.20
C LYS A 5 35.43 15.41 20.05
N PRO A 6 35.75 14.22 20.57
CA PRO A 6 34.83 13.09 20.46
C PRO A 6 33.54 13.40 21.23
N TYR A 7 32.40 13.28 20.55
CA TYR A 7 31.09 13.38 21.18
C TYR A 7 30.95 12.25 22.21
N LYS A 8 30.65 12.59 23.47
CA LYS A 8 30.26 11.60 24.48
C LYS A 8 28.86 11.10 24.14
N VAL A 9 28.76 9.83 23.76
CA VAL A 9 27.47 9.15 23.57
C VAL A 9 27.06 8.56 24.92
N GLU A 10 26.00 9.11 25.51
CA GLU A 10 25.40 8.57 26.74
C GLU A 10 24.21 7.68 26.43
N ALA A 11 24.11 6.54 27.11
CA ALA A 11 22.99 5.63 26.96
C ALA A 11 21.72 6.21 27.64
N VAL A 12 20.67 6.43 26.85
CA VAL A 12 19.36 6.87 27.37
C VAL A 12 18.62 5.67 27.94
N LYS A 13 18.39 5.67 29.25
CA LYS A 13 17.64 4.60 29.93
C LYS A 13 16.15 4.69 29.61
N VAL A 14 15.52 3.53 29.39
CA VAL A 14 14.06 3.44 29.20
C VAL A 14 13.35 3.92 30.48
N PRO A 15 12.47 4.93 30.41
CA PRO A 15 11.70 5.41 31.57
C PRO A 15 10.83 4.33 32.19
N LYS A 16 10.66 4.35 33.52
CA LYS A 16 9.84 3.37 34.28
C LYS A 16 8.43 3.20 33.70
N LYS A 17 7.75 4.31 33.40
CA LYS A 17 6.40 4.33 32.79
C LYS A 17 6.31 3.58 31.46
N TRP A 18 7.41 3.45 30.72
CA TRP A 18 7.44 2.70 29.46
C TRP A 18 7.73 1.23 29.70
N LYS A 19 8.61 0.91 30.66
CA LYS A 19 8.90 -0.47 31.04
C LYS A 19 7.65 -1.21 31.51
N GLU A 20 6.79 -0.55 32.29
CA GLU A 20 5.58 -1.16 32.87
C GLU A 20 4.50 -1.54 31.84
N ARG A 21 4.52 -0.93 30.66
CA ARG A 21 3.54 -1.16 29.59
C ARG A 21 4.15 -1.77 28.32
N ALA A 22 5.43 -2.07 28.34
CA ALA A 22 6.13 -2.65 27.20
C ALA A 22 5.66 -4.10 27.00
N PHE A 23 5.44 -4.49 25.75
CA PHE A 23 5.12 -5.88 25.43
C PHE A 23 6.31 -6.83 25.63
N ILE A 24 7.54 -6.30 25.54
CA ILE A 24 8.80 -7.03 25.57
C ILE A 24 9.81 -6.18 26.34
N ASP A 25 10.50 -6.78 27.31
CA ASP A 25 11.65 -6.17 27.99
C ASP A 25 12.97 -6.62 27.36
N LYS A 26 14.11 -6.25 27.97
CA LYS A 26 15.43 -6.57 27.39
C LYS A 26 15.67 -8.08 27.31
N ASP A 27 15.34 -8.82 28.37
CA ASP A 27 15.66 -10.24 28.47
C ASP A 27 14.77 -11.05 27.52
N GLU A 28 13.48 -10.71 27.42
CA GLU A 28 12.58 -11.34 26.47
C GLU A 28 12.92 -10.94 25.02
N TYR A 29 13.39 -9.71 24.76
CA TYR A 29 13.91 -9.32 23.44
C TYR A 29 15.08 -10.22 23.02
N GLU A 30 16.09 -10.37 23.86
CA GLU A 30 17.29 -11.16 23.54
C GLU A 30 16.92 -12.63 23.27
N LYS A 31 15.98 -13.17 24.07
CA LYS A 31 15.46 -14.52 23.91
C LYS A 31 14.66 -14.71 22.62
N LEU A 32 13.73 -13.80 22.31
CA LEU A 32 12.90 -13.87 21.10
C LEU A 32 13.75 -13.67 19.84
N TYR A 33 14.71 -12.74 19.88
CA TYR A 33 15.66 -12.50 18.80
C TYR A 33 16.49 -13.74 18.51
N ARG A 34 17.10 -14.35 19.53
CA ARG A 34 17.86 -15.60 19.35
C ARG A 34 16.99 -16.70 18.74
N LYS A 35 15.75 -16.85 19.21
CA LYS A 35 14.81 -17.85 18.67
C LYS A 35 14.42 -17.58 17.22
N SER A 36 14.27 -16.33 16.79
CA SER A 36 13.88 -15.98 15.42
C SER A 36 14.98 -16.26 14.40
N VAL A 37 16.24 -16.19 14.82
CA VAL A 37 17.43 -16.48 14.01
C VAL A 37 17.78 -17.98 14.04
N ASP A 38 17.86 -18.57 15.23
CA ASP A 38 18.33 -19.95 15.40
C ASP A 38 17.27 -21.00 15.04
N LYS A 39 15.98 -20.65 15.19
CA LYS A 39 14.84 -21.55 14.94
C LYS A 39 13.74 -20.86 14.12
N PRO A 40 14.05 -20.42 12.89
CA PRO A 40 13.16 -19.57 12.12
C PRO A 40 11.81 -20.22 11.83
N ASP A 41 11.76 -21.51 11.44
CA ASP A 41 10.49 -22.16 11.13
C ASP A 41 9.56 -22.22 12.35
N LYS A 42 10.11 -22.51 13.54
CA LYS A 42 9.32 -22.55 14.78
C LYS A 42 8.87 -21.15 15.21
N PHE A 43 9.73 -20.15 15.08
CA PHE A 43 9.41 -18.79 15.49
C PHE A 43 8.40 -18.15 14.53
N TRP A 44 8.73 -18.12 13.24
CA TRP A 44 7.94 -17.46 12.21
C TRP A 44 6.70 -18.26 11.84
N GLY A 45 6.71 -19.59 11.96
CA GLY A 45 5.49 -20.40 11.85
C GLY A 45 4.46 -19.96 12.90
N LYS A 46 4.90 -19.80 14.16
CA LYS A 46 4.01 -19.31 15.21
C LYS A 46 3.59 -17.85 14.99
N ALA A 47 4.50 -17.01 14.50
CA ALA A 47 4.19 -15.61 14.20
C ALA A 47 3.20 -15.47 13.04
N GLY A 48 3.32 -16.30 12.00
CA GLY A 48 2.46 -16.29 10.82
C GLY A 48 1.01 -16.68 11.10
N GLU A 49 0.75 -17.42 12.19
CA GLU A 49 -0.60 -17.72 12.69
C GLU A 49 -1.39 -16.46 13.14
N ARG A 50 -0.73 -15.30 13.24
CA ARG A 50 -1.41 -14.02 13.55
C ARG A 50 -2.31 -13.52 12.40
N LEU A 51 -2.13 -14.09 11.21
CA LEU A 51 -2.91 -13.77 10.02
C LEU A 51 -4.00 -14.83 9.83
N ASP A 52 -5.09 -14.40 9.23
CA ASP A 52 -6.18 -15.27 8.81
C ASP A 52 -5.79 -15.84 7.44
N TRP A 53 -5.48 -17.14 7.40
CA TRP A 53 -5.16 -17.88 6.19
C TRP A 53 -6.43 -18.54 5.64
N ILE A 54 -6.64 -18.46 4.33
CA ILE A 54 -7.70 -19.21 3.64
C ILE A 54 -7.28 -20.68 3.58
N LYS A 55 -6.07 -20.94 3.06
CA LYS A 55 -5.37 -22.21 3.19
C LYS A 55 -4.14 -22.00 4.09
N PRO A 56 -4.07 -22.65 5.27
CA PRO A 56 -2.89 -22.58 6.13
C PRO A 56 -1.63 -23.09 5.42
N PHE A 57 -0.51 -22.43 5.66
CA PHE A 57 0.81 -22.88 5.19
C PHE A 57 1.29 -24.11 5.98
N THR A 58 2.13 -24.92 5.36
CA THR A 58 2.89 -25.97 6.05
C THR A 58 4.40 -25.73 5.98
N ARG A 59 4.87 -24.91 5.03
CA ARG A 59 6.27 -24.50 4.91
C ARG A 59 6.45 -23.07 5.40
N VAL A 60 7.48 -22.80 6.19
CA VAL A 60 7.70 -21.47 6.79
C VAL A 60 8.76 -20.70 6.04
N LYS A 61 10.04 -21.06 6.16
CA LYS A 61 11.16 -20.36 5.52
C LYS A 61 11.81 -21.22 4.44
N ASN A 62 11.84 -20.72 3.21
CA ASN A 62 12.56 -21.35 2.10
C ASN A 62 13.32 -20.28 1.30
N THR A 63 14.47 -19.84 1.83
CA THR A 63 15.21 -18.68 1.32
C THR A 63 16.66 -19.04 0.96
N SER A 64 17.11 -18.59 -0.20
CA SER A 64 18.53 -18.45 -0.56
C SER A 64 18.79 -17.05 -1.12
N PHE A 65 19.98 -16.53 -0.81
CA PHE A 65 20.52 -15.29 -1.39
C PHE A 65 21.71 -15.57 -2.32
N ASP A 66 21.94 -16.83 -2.67
CA ASP A 66 23.09 -17.22 -3.48
C ASP A 66 22.92 -16.73 -4.92
N TYR A 67 23.95 -16.07 -5.43
CA TYR A 67 23.99 -15.60 -6.82
C TYR A 67 24.58 -16.71 -7.73
N PRO A 68 24.03 -16.96 -8.94
CA PRO A 68 23.02 -16.16 -9.64
C PRO A 68 21.55 -16.46 -9.29
N ASN A 69 21.23 -17.52 -8.53
CA ASN A 69 19.84 -18.00 -8.38
C ASN A 69 19.24 -17.74 -6.99
N VAL A 70 19.11 -16.45 -6.66
CA VAL A 70 18.37 -15.95 -5.50
C VAL A 70 16.92 -16.46 -5.55
N SER A 71 16.43 -17.03 -4.46
CA SER A 71 15.04 -17.51 -4.34
C SER A 71 14.55 -17.27 -2.92
N ILE A 72 13.55 -16.41 -2.76
CA ILE A 72 13.01 -16.03 -1.46
C ILE A 72 11.55 -16.46 -1.45
N LYS A 73 11.18 -17.34 -0.53
CA LYS A 73 9.80 -17.80 -0.34
C LYS A 73 9.50 -18.01 1.13
N TRP A 74 8.40 -17.44 1.59
CA TRP A 74 7.86 -17.60 2.93
C TRP A 74 6.41 -18.04 2.85
N PHE A 75 6.03 -19.08 3.60
CA PHE A 75 4.64 -19.55 3.65
C PHE A 75 4.07 -19.96 2.27
N ASP A 76 4.93 -20.47 1.38
CA ASP A 76 4.71 -20.52 -0.07
C ASP A 76 3.62 -21.50 -0.54
N ASP A 77 3.11 -22.35 0.36
CA ASP A 77 1.99 -23.23 0.13
C ASP A 77 0.68 -22.76 0.77
N GLY A 78 0.71 -21.63 1.48
CA GLY A 78 -0.44 -20.98 2.09
C GLY A 78 -1.08 -19.93 1.18
N THR A 79 -2.37 -19.69 1.40
CA THR A 79 -3.15 -18.66 0.71
C THR A 79 -3.86 -17.75 1.70
N LEU A 80 -3.99 -16.48 1.33
CA LEU A 80 -4.61 -15.44 2.13
C LEU A 80 -5.16 -14.33 1.23
N ASN A 81 -5.77 -13.32 1.84
CA ASN A 81 -5.99 -12.04 1.20
C ASN A 81 -5.59 -10.90 2.15
N VAL A 82 -4.77 -9.97 1.67
CA VAL A 82 -4.26 -8.85 2.48
C VAL A 82 -5.38 -7.91 2.89
N SER A 83 -6.31 -7.60 1.97
CA SER A 83 -7.47 -6.73 2.25
C SER A 83 -8.36 -7.32 3.36
N ALA A 84 -8.63 -8.63 3.29
CA ALA A 84 -9.42 -9.34 4.30
C ALA A 84 -8.78 -9.34 5.70
N ASN A 85 -7.47 -9.51 5.76
CA ASN A 85 -6.70 -9.42 7.01
C ASN A 85 -6.66 -8.00 7.59
N CYS A 86 -6.64 -6.98 6.72
CA CYS A 86 -6.64 -5.59 7.13
C CYS A 86 -8.03 -5.07 7.53
N ILE A 87 -9.11 -5.69 7.02
CA ILE A 87 -10.47 -5.15 7.14
C ILE A 87 -11.47 -6.21 7.63
N ASP A 88 -11.78 -7.20 6.80
CA ASP A 88 -12.93 -8.10 6.94
C ASP A 88 -12.95 -8.83 8.30
N ARG A 89 -11.80 -9.38 8.72
CA ARG A 89 -11.69 -10.09 10.01
C ARG A 89 -12.04 -9.23 11.23
N HIS A 90 -11.95 -7.91 11.08
CA HIS A 90 -12.26 -6.96 12.15
C HIS A 90 -13.75 -6.59 12.21
N LEU A 91 -14.54 -6.81 11.16
CA LEU A 91 -15.90 -6.29 11.05
C LEU A 91 -16.85 -6.79 12.15
N LYS A 92 -16.75 -8.07 12.51
CA LYS A 92 -17.64 -8.69 13.51
C LYS A 92 -17.50 -8.05 14.90
N LYS A 93 -16.27 -7.75 15.33
CA LYS A 93 -15.98 -7.25 16.68
C LYS A 93 -15.69 -5.74 16.74
N ARG A 94 -15.13 -5.18 15.67
CA ARG A 94 -14.57 -3.82 15.60
C ARG A 94 -15.16 -3.02 14.45
N GLY A 95 -16.28 -3.45 13.83
CA GLY A 95 -16.85 -2.77 12.67
C GLY A 95 -17.17 -1.29 12.87
N LYS A 96 -17.55 -0.87 14.10
CA LYS A 96 -17.79 0.53 14.47
C LYS A 96 -16.55 1.26 14.99
N GLN A 97 -15.43 0.56 15.17
CA GLN A 97 -14.19 1.19 15.61
C GLN A 97 -13.58 1.96 14.44
N VAL A 98 -13.08 3.16 14.72
CA VAL A 98 -12.30 3.97 13.76
C VAL A 98 -11.05 3.20 13.32
N ALA A 99 -10.92 3.02 12.00
CA ALA A 99 -9.78 2.41 11.35
C ALA A 99 -8.80 3.47 10.81
N ILE A 100 -9.34 4.55 10.23
CA ILE A 100 -8.56 5.68 9.70
C ILE A 100 -9.08 6.98 10.31
N ILE A 101 -8.17 7.76 10.89
CA ILE A 101 -8.40 9.17 11.19
C ILE A 101 -7.71 9.95 10.07
N PHE A 102 -8.49 10.68 9.29
CA PHE A 102 -7.97 11.55 8.24
C PHE A 102 -7.99 12.99 8.73
N GLU A 103 -6.79 13.53 8.93
CA GLU A 103 -6.56 14.94 9.24
C GLU A 103 -6.42 15.72 7.93
N PRO A 104 -7.33 16.67 7.62
CA PRO A 104 -7.22 17.51 6.44
C PRO A 104 -5.98 18.42 6.48
N ASP A 105 -5.63 18.99 5.33
CA ASP A 105 -4.54 19.97 5.23
C ASP A 105 -4.83 21.28 5.99
N ASP A 106 -6.11 21.67 6.03
CA ASP A 106 -6.58 22.81 6.80
C ASP A 106 -6.83 22.38 8.25
N PRO A 107 -6.08 22.90 9.24
CA PRO A 107 -6.23 22.52 10.64
C PRO A 107 -7.54 23.02 11.27
N SER A 108 -8.27 23.91 10.59
CA SER A 108 -9.61 24.33 11.02
C SER A 108 -10.73 23.42 10.51
N ALA A 109 -10.43 22.56 9.53
CA ALA A 109 -11.38 21.59 9.01
C ALA A 109 -11.48 20.37 9.95
N GLU A 110 -12.68 19.82 10.07
CA GLU A 110 -12.91 18.67 10.94
C GLU A 110 -12.23 17.40 10.42
N ALA A 111 -11.57 16.67 11.32
CA ALA A 111 -10.99 15.37 11.03
C ALA A 111 -12.07 14.33 10.69
N LYS A 112 -11.87 13.58 9.60
CA LYS A 112 -12.78 12.49 9.24
C LYS A 112 -12.41 11.22 10.00
N HIS A 113 -13.40 10.59 10.61
CA HIS A 113 -13.24 9.35 11.35
C HIS A 113 -13.92 8.21 10.59
N ILE A 114 -13.12 7.37 9.94
CA ILE A 114 -13.60 6.29 9.08
C ILE A 114 -13.53 4.97 9.87
N THR A 115 -14.67 4.37 10.12
CA THR A 115 -14.78 3.07 10.79
C THR A 115 -14.35 1.92 9.89
N TYR A 116 -14.05 0.74 10.48
CA TYR A 116 -13.77 -0.47 9.70
C TYR A 116 -14.90 -0.83 8.72
N ARG A 117 -16.16 -0.60 9.09
CA ARG A 117 -17.32 -0.89 8.22
C ARG A 117 -17.38 0.07 7.03
N GLU A 118 -17.11 1.35 7.25
CA GLU A 118 -17.04 2.35 6.17
C GLU A 118 -15.84 2.09 5.26
N LEU A 119 -14.68 1.79 5.83
CA LEU A 119 -13.48 1.40 5.09
C LEU A 119 -13.77 0.18 4.19
N HIS A 120 -14.38 -0.87 4.74
CA HIS A 120 -14.78 -2.06 3.98
C HIS A 120 -15.69 -1.70 2.79
N LYS A 121 -16.73 -0.90 3.05
CA LYS A 121 -17.68 -0.46 2.03
C LYS A 121 -16.96 0.26 0.88
N GLN A 122 -16.09 1.22 1.20
CA GLN A 122 -15.37 1.99 0.17
C GLN A 122 -14.36 1.13 -0.61
N VAL A 123 -13.65 0.22 0.08
CA VAL A 123 -12.71 -0.70 -0.56
C VAL A 123 -13.42 -1.68 -1.49
N CYS A 124 -14.57 -2.23 -1.09
CA CYS A 124 -15.34 -3.14 -1.94
C CYS A 124 -15.89 -2.44 -3.18
N ARG A 125 -16.45 -1.23 -3.04
CA ARG A 125 -16.90 -0.43 -4.19
C ARG A 125 -15.75 -0.14 -5.13
N LEU A 126 -14.61 0.34 -4.61
CA LEU A 126 -13.46 0.65 -5.46
C LEU A 126 -12.88 -0.61 -6.14
N ALA A 127 -12.86 -1.75 -5.45
CA ALA A 127 -12.49 -3.04 -6.05
C ALA A 127 -13.42 -3.43 -7.21
N ASN A 128 -14.73 -3.23 -7.06
CA ASN A 128 -15.71 -3.45 -8.12
C ASN A 128 -15.55 -2.46 -9.28
N VAL A 129 -15.22 -1.19 -9.02
CA VAL A 129 -14.88 -0.21 -10.06
C VAL A 129 -13.66 -0.68 -10.86
N LEU A 130 -12.61 -1.16 -10.19
CA LEU A 130 -11.42 -1.69 -10.86
C LEU A 130 -11.76 -2.89 -11.75
N LYS A 131 -12.56 -3.85 -11.25
CA LYS A 131 -13.04 -5.01 -12.02
C LYS A 131 -13.90 -4.59 -13.22
N ALA A 132 -14.81 -3.64 -13.04
CA ALA A 132 -15.66 -3.09 -14.11
C ALA A 132 -14.84 -2.38 -15.20
N ASN A 133 -13.70 -1.79 -14.83
CA ASN A 133 -12.74 -1.19 -15.75
C ASN A 133 -11.66 -2.19 -16.22
N GLY A 134 -11.92 -3.50 -16.07
CA GLY A 134 -11.16 -4.58 -16.69
C GLY A 134 -9.88 -4.99 -15.97
N VAL A 135 -9.62 -4.49 -14.75
CA VAL A 135 -8.46 -4.92 -13.94
C VAL A 135 -8.67 -6.36 -13.47
N LYS A 136 -7.63 -7.19 -13.63
CA LYS A 136 -7.58 -8.59 -13.22
C LYS A 136 -6.41 -8.83 -12.27
N ARG A 137 -6.39 -10.00 -11.62
CA ARG A 137 -5.25 -10.47 -10.84
C ARG A 137 -3.94 -10.37 -11.65
N GLY A 138 -2.90 -9.80 -11.06
CA GLY A 138 -1.59 -9.58 -11.69
C GLY A 138 -1.48 -8.33 -12.58
N ASP A 139 -2.58 -7.63 -12.85
CA ASP A 139 -2.51 -6.32 -13.52
C ASP A 139 -1.91 -5.26 -12.57
N ARG A 140 -1.14 -4.33 -13.13
CA ARG A 140 -0.54 -3.23 -12.36
C ARG A 140 -1.43 -1.99 -12.40
N VAL A 141 -1.67 -1.40 -11.24
CA VAL A 141 -2.46 -0.17 -11.09
C VAL A 141 -1.56 0.90 -10.48
N THR A 142 -1.31 2.00 -11.21
CA THR A 142 -0.58 3.13 -10.65
C THR A 142 -1.50 3.98 -9.80
N ILE A 143 -1.05 4.34 -8.60
CA ILE A 143 -1.76 5.22 -7.69
C ILE A 143 -0.94 6.50 -7.52
N TYR A 144 -1.45 7.62 -8.03
CA TYR A 144 -0.85 8.96 -7.96
C TYR A 144 -1.81 9.90 -7.24
N LEU A 145 -2.03 9.63 -5.95
CA LEU A 145 -2.97 10.36 -5.10
C LEU A 145 -2.24 11.19 -4.04
N PRO A 146 -2.86 12.26 -3.53
CA PRO A 146 -2.38 12.95 -2.34
C PRO A 146 -2.66 12.09 -1.09
N MET A 147 -2.29 12.60 0.10
CA MET A 147 -2.59 11.95 1.37
C MET A 147 -4.07 12.08 1.72
N ILE A 148 -4.92 11.29 1.08
CA ILE A 148 -6.38 11.25 1.27
C ILE A 148 -6.86 9.80 1.49
N PRO A 149 -8.04 9.57 2.10
CA PRO A 149 -8.54 8.22 2.38
C PRO A 149 -8.61 7.31 1.15
N GLU A 150 -8.93 7.87 -0.01
CA GLU A 150 -9.03 7.18 -1.30
C GLU A 150 -7.71 6.51 -1.69
N ALA A 151 -6.56 7.02 -1.24
CA ALA A 151 -5.27 6.36 -1.45
C ALA A 151 -5.19 5.02 -0.72
N ALA A 152 -5.61 4.97 0.55
CA ALA A 152 -5.69 3.73 1.31
C ALA A 152 -6.75 2.78 0.72
N TYR A 153 -7.89 3.33 0.29
CA TYR A 153 -8.94 2.54 -0.36
C TYR A 153 -8.41 1.89 -1.63
N ALA A 154 -7.69 2.65 -2.48
CA ALA A 154 -7.12 2.17 -3.74
C ALA A 154 -6.10 1.06 -3.54
N MET A 155 -5.19 1.21 -2.57
CA MET A 155 -4.21 0.18 -2.24
C MET A 155 -4.90 -1.12 -1.79
N LEU A 156 -5.86 -1.02 -0.85
CA LEU A 156 -6.58 -2.18 -0.31
C LEU A 156 -7.56 -2.79 -1.31
N ALA A 157 -8.09 -2.01 -2.25
CA ALA A 157 -8.93 -2.50 -3.34
C ALA A 157 -8.11 -3.29 -4.37
N CYS A 158 -6.91 -2.81 -4.72
CA CYS A 158 -5.99 -3.57 -5.57
C CYS A 158 -5.62 -4.90 -4.92
N ALA A 159 -5.21 -4.87 -3.64
CA ALA A 159 -4.88 -6.07 -2.88
C ALA A 159 -6.07 -7.03 -2.74
N ARG A 160 -7.31 -6.52 -2.67
CA ARG A 160 -8.53 -7.33 -2.58
C ARG A 160 -8.74 -8.20 -3.81
N ILE A 161 -8.45 -7.68 -5.00
CA ILE A 161 -8.69 -8.35 -6.29
C ILE A 161 -7.42 -8.97 -6.89
N GLY A 162 -6.32 -8.98 -6.13
CA GLY A 162 -5.02 -9.49 -6.58
C GLY A 162 -4.32 -8.64 -7.63
N ALA A 163 -4.70 -7.37 -7.78
CA ALA A 163 -3.97 -6.41 -8.60
C ALA A 163 -2.75 -5.87 -7.84
N ILE A 164 -1.71 -5.53 -8.59
CA ILE A 164 -0.43 -5.09 -8.04
C ILE A 164 -0.42 -3.56 -8.04
N HIS A 165 -0.57 -2.94 -6.88
CA HIS A 165 -0.55 -1.47 -6.84
C HIS A 165 0.88 -0.92 -6.92
N SER A 166 1.05 0.18 -7.66
CA SER A 166 2.31 0.92 -7.78
C SER A 166 2.09 2.36 -7.36
N VAL A 167 2.39 2.67 -6.11
CA VAL A 167 2.18 4.00 -5.55
C VAL A 167 3.29 4.94 -6.00
N VAL A 168 2.91 6.13 -6.46
CA VAL A 168 3.82 7.19 -6.89
C VAL A 168 3.52 8.42 -6.06
N PHE A 169 4.55 9.00 -5.45
CA PHE A 169 4.41 10.18 -4.61
C PHE A 169 3.86 11.36 -5.40
N GLY A 170 2.77 11.99 -4.90
CA GLY A 170 2.06 13.08 -5.58
C GLY A 170 2.90 14.31 -5.93
N GLY A 171 4.07 14.50 -5.31
CA GLY A 171 4.99 15.59 -5.62
C GLY A 171 6.00 15.29 -6.75
N PHE A 172 5.97 14.09 -7.35
CA PHE A 172 6.86 13.77 -8.46
C PHE A 172 6.47 14.45 -9.77
N SER A 173 7.49 14.75 -10.58
CA SER A 173 7.33 15.35 -11.90
C SER A 173 6.61 14.41 -12.88
N PRO A 174 6.02 14.96 -13.96
CA PRO A 174 5.45 14.15 -15.04
C PRO A 174 6.42 13.12 -15.62
N ASP A 175 7.70 13.45 -15.79
CA ASP A 175 8.72 12.51 -16.26
C ASP A 175 8.95 11.35 -15.27
N SER A 176 8.98 11.67 -13.97
CA SER A 176 9.14 10.66 -12.92
C SER A 176 7.93 9.73 -12.83
N LEU A 177 6.73 10.25 -13.08
CA LEU A 177 5.50 9.47 -13.16
C LEU A 177 5.48 8.60 -14.43
N ALA A 178 5.81 9.17 -15.58
CA ALA A 178 5.87 8.49 -16.88
C ALA A 178 6.79 7.26 -16.84
N GLY A 179 8.03 7.43 -16.36
CA GLY A 179 8.99 6.33 -16.27
C GLY A 179 8.47 5.15 -15.43
N ARG A 180 7.73 5.43 -14.35
CA ARG A 180 7.14 4.41 -13.48
C ARG A 180 5.92 3.74 -14.11
N ILE A 181 5.06 4.49 -14.79
CA ILE A 181 3.91 3.94 -15.53
C ILE A 181 4.42 2.98 -16.62
N ALA A 182 5.46 3.39 -17.36
CA ALA A 182 6.04 2.60 -18.44
C ALA A 182 6.71 1.31 -17.92
N ASP A 183 7.58 1.41 -16.91
CA ASP A 183 8.29 0.26 -16.36
C ASP A 183 7.34 -0.75 -15.70
N CYS A 184 6.34 -0.26 -14.96
CA CYS A 184 5.32 -1.08 -14.31
C CYS A 184 4.31 -1.68 -15.32
N LYS A 185 4.31 -1.17 -16.56
CA LYS A 185 3.32 -1.48 -17.61
C LYS A 185 1.90 -1.34 -17.06
N SER A 186 1.63 -0.20 -16.44
CA SER A 186 0.38 0.02 -15.71
C SER A 186 -0.83 -0.02 -16.64
N LYS A 187 -1.86 -0.75 -16.22
CA LYS A 187 -3.11 -0.88 -16.98
C LYS A 187 -4.06 0.29 -16.74
N LEU A 188 -4.04 0.81 -15.52
CA LEU A 188 -4.94 1.86 -15.03
C LEU A 188 -4.16 2.81 -14.12
N LEU A 189 -4.54 4.09 -14.15
CA LEU A 189 -4.05 5.13 -13.25
C LEU A 189 -5.19 5.62 -12.35
N ILE A 190 -4.92 5.77 -11.06
CA ILE A 190 -5.81 6.47 -10.12
C ILE A 190 -5.11 7.76 -9.69
N THR A 191 -5.77 8.90 -9.87
CA THR A 191 -5.25 10.23 -9.52
C THR A 191 -6.35 11.11 -8.93
N ALA A 192 -6.04 12.34 -8.56
CA ALA A 192 -7.01 13.36 -8.19
C ALA A 192 -6.94 14.53 -9.18
N ASP A 193 -7.97 15.38 -9.20
CA ASP A 193 -7.96 16.68 -9.87
C ASP A 193 -6.73 17.50 -9.42
N GLU A 194 -6.66 17.81 -8.12
CA GLU A 194 -5.57 18.51 -7.46
C GLU A 194 -5.31 17.91 -6.06
N GLY A 195 -4.07 18.02 -5.58
CA GLY A 195 -3.73 17.78 -4.18
C GLY A 195 -3.71 19.09 -3.38
N LEU A 196 -3.89 19.00 -2.06
CA LEU A 196 -3.64 20.09 -1.13
C LEU A 196 -2.53 19.69 -0.15
N ARG A 197 -1.53 20.56 0.00
CA ARG A 197 -0.43 20.36 0.96
C ARG A 197 0.15 21.71 1.40
N GLY A 198 0.09 22.01 2.69
CA GLY A 198 0.54 23.26 3.28
C GLY A 198 -0.16 24.48 2.68
N GLY A 199 -1.46 24.37 2.41
CA GLY A 199 -2.28 25.41 1.77
C GLY A 199 -2.02 25.60 0.27
N ARG A 200 -1.16 24.77 -0.35
CA ARG A 200 -0.83 24.86 -1.78
C ARG A 200 -1.48 23.75 -2.58
N LYS A 201 -1.95 24.10 -3.77
CA LYS A 201 -2.47 23.16 -4.76
C LYS A 201 -1.34 22.45 -5.50
N VAL A 202 -1.51 21.16 -5.72
CA VAL A 202 -0.64 20.32 -6.56
C VAL A 202 -1.44 19.85 -7.77
N PRO A 203 -1.06 20.16 -9.01
CA PRO A 203 -1.88 19.91 -10.20
C PRO A 203 -1.79 18.45 -10.67
N LEU A 204 -2.28 17.51 -9.86
CA LEU A 204 -2.11 16.06 -10.07
C LEU A 204 -2.68 15.57 -11.41
N LYS A 205 -3.88 16.00 -11.80
CA LYS A 205 -4.48 15.59 -13.08
C LYS A 205 -3.71 16.13 -14.29
N ALA A 206 -3.25 17.38 -14.23
CA ALA A 206 -2.44 17.96 -15.30
C ALA A 206 -1.10 17.23 -15.45
N ASN A 207 -0.43 16.94 -14.33
CA ASN A 207 0.82 16.17 -14.32
C ASN A 207 0.61 14.74 -14.87
N ALA A 208 -0.51 14.11 -14.52
CA ALA A 208 -0.88 12.79 -15.04
C ALA A 208 -1.07 12.81 -16.56
N ASP A 209 -1.76 13.83 -17.12
CA ASP A 209 -1.94 13.95 -18.56
C ASP A 209 -0.61 14.14 -19.28
N GLU A 210 0.28 14.98 -18.75
CA GLU A 210 1.62 15.16 -19.32
C GLU A 210 2.43 13.86 -19.29
N ALA A 211 2.38 13.11 -18.19
CA ALA A 211 3.05 11.82 -18.09
C ALA A 211 2.50 10.80 -19.10
N LEU A 212 1.17 10.73 -19.24
CA LEU A 212 0.48 9.80 -20.13
C LEU A 212 0.77 10.06 -21.61
N MET A 213 0.93 11.33 -22.01
CA MET A 213 1.36 11.67 -23.37
C MET A 213 2.72 11.06 -23.74
N LYS A 214 3.64 10.95 -22.76
CA LYS A 214 4.99 10.42 -22.98
C LYS A 214 5.05 8.89 -23.10
N VAL A 215 4.03 8.18 -22.60
CA VAL A 215 4.01 6.70 -22.54
C VAL A 215 2.89 6.06 -23.37
N GLY A 216 2.17 6.86 -24.17
CA GLY A 216 1.09 6.37 -25.03
C GLY A 216 -0.23 6.11 -24.31
N GLY A 217 -0.39 6.59 -23.07
CA GLY A 217 -1.60 6.45 -22.27
C GLY A 217 -1.70 5.15 -21.47
N VAL A 218 -2.87 4.99 -20.83
CA VAL A 218 -3.30 3.79 -20.11
C VAL A 218 -4.76 3.51 -20.48
N GLY A 219 -5.31 2.36 -20.09
CA GLY A 219 -6.69 2.00 -20.44
C GLY A 219 -7.73 2.97 -19.86
N LYS A 220 -7.59 3.31 -18.56
CA LYS A 220 -8.48 4.23 -17.84
C LYS A 220 -7.72 5.07 -16.83
N VAL A 221 -8.24 6.27 -16.58
CA VAL A 221 -7.81 7.14 -15.47
C VAL A 221 -9.00 7.40 -14.56
N LEU A 222 -8.94 6.90 -13.32
CA LEU A 222 -9.92 7.19 -12.29
C LEU A 222 -9.48 8.47 -11.56
N VAL A 223 -10.31 9.51 -11.57
CA VAL A 223 -9.99 10.82 -11.02
C VAL A 223 -10.85 11.11 -9.78
N VAL A 224 -10.21 11.35 -8.63
CA VAL A 224 -10.86 11.84 -7.41
C VAL A 224 -11.10 13.36 -7.54
N ALA A 225 -12.32 13.82 -7.28
CA ALA A 225 -12.64 15.24 -7.18
C ALA A 225 -12.29 15.76 -5.77
N ARG A 226 -11.01 16.06 -5.53
CA ARG A 226 -10.51 16.48 -4.22
C ARG A 226 -10.73 17.96 -3.95
N THR A 227 -10.54 18.83 -4.95
CA THR A 227 -10.70 20.29 -4.80
C THR A 227 -11.89 20.85 -5.57
N GLY A 228 -12.41 20.09 -6.55
CA GLY A 228 -13.41 20.59 -7.49
C GLY A 228 -12.82 21.56 -8.52
N GLY A 229 -11.49 21.56 -8.68
CA GLY A 229 -10.80 22.43 -9.63
C GLY A 229 -11.09 22.06 -11.09
N GLN A 230 -11.01 23.04 -11.98
CA GLN A 230 -11.10 22.79 -13.42
C GLN A 230 -9.81 22.14 -13.90
N VAL A 231 -9.91 20.92 -14.45
CA VAL A 231 -8.76 20.11 -14.89
C VAL A 231 -8.92 19.65 -16.34
N PRO A 232 -7.81 19.39 -17.05
CA PRO A 232 -7.87 18.82 -18.40
C PRO A 232 -8.54 17.44 -18.37
N TRP A 233 -9.26 17.11 -19.45
CA TRP A 233 -10.06 15.89 -19.53
C TRP A 233 -9.99 15.25 -20.91
N THR A 234 -9.75 13.93 -20.95
CA THR A 234 -9.73 13.11 -22.17
C THR A 234 -10.98 12.22 -22.22
N PRO A 235 -11.95 12.50 -23.11
CA PRO A 235 -13.17 11.69 -23.24
C PRO A 235 -12.88 10.22 -23.48
N GLY A 236 -13.66 9.34 -22.84
CA GLY A 236 -13.51 7.88 -22.95
C GLY A 236 -12.39 7.28 -22.09
N ARG A 237 -11.30 8.00 -21.81
CA ARG A 237 -10.21 7.55 -20.92
C ARG A 237 -10.42 7.95 -19.47
N ASP A 238 -10.78 9.21 -19.24
CA ASP A 238 -10.91 9.80 -17.91
C ASP A 238 -12.34 9.64 -17.39
N VAL A 239 -12.47 9.21 -16.13
CA VAL A 239 -13.76 9.08 -15.43
C VAL A 239 -13.63 9.58 -14.00
N TRP A 240 -14.67 10.24 -13.50
CA TRP A 240 -14.74 10.62 -12.10
C TRP A 240 -14.96 9.39 -11.24
N LEU A 241 -14.18 9.26 -10.16
CA LEU A 241 -14.25 8.09 -9.30
C LEU A 241 -15.62 7.98 -8.62
N ASP A 242 -16.19 9.10 -8.16
CA ASP A 242 -17.48 9.09 -7.46
C ASP A 242 -18.63 8.60 -8.36
N ASP A 243 -18.61 8.98 -9.64
CA ASP A 243 -19.58 8.50 -10.64
C ASP A 243 -19.47 7.00 -10.84
N GLU A 244 -18.26 6.45 -10.89
CA GLU A 244 -18.03 5.01 -11.03
C GLU A 244 -18.41 4.24 -9.75
N LEU A 245 -18.10 4.79 -8.58
CA LEU A 245 -18.48 4.21 -7.29
C LEU A 245 -20.00 4.12 -7.15
N ALA A 246 -20.77 5.06 -7.70
CA ALA A 246 -22.23 5.05 -7.67
C ALA A 246 -22.86 3.90 -8.49
N LYS A 247 -22.11 3.29 -9.42
CA LYS A 247 -22.60 2.26 -10.35
C LYS A 247 -22.38 0.83 -9.86
N VAL A 248 -21.69 0.64 -8.73
CA VAL A 248 -21.26 -0.68 -8.27
C VAL A 248 -21.77 -1.01 -6.88
N ALA A 249 -21.93 -2.31 -6.61
CA ALA A 249 -22.26 -2.82 -5.30
C ALA A 249 -21.13 -2.56 -4.29
N ASP A 250 -21.50 -2.55 -3.01
CA ASP A 250 -20.58 -2.36 -1.89
C ASP A 250 -20.12 -3.65 -1.20
N ASP A 251 -20.42 -4.78 -1.83
CA ASP A 251 -19.85 -6.09 -1.52
C ASP A 251 -18.95 -6.55 -2.65
N CYS A 252 -17.78 -7.10 -2.31
CA CYS A 252 -16.80 -7.62 -3.25
C CYS A 252 -16.06 -8.75 -2.54
N PRO A 253 -16.24 -10.03 -2.89
CA PRO A 253 -15.48 -11.10 -2.25
C PRO A 253 -13.96 -10.94 -2.46
N PRO A 254 -13.13 -11.15 -1.42
CA PRO A 254 -11.68 -11.10 -1.58
C PRO A 254 -11.17 -12.28 -2.39
N GLU A 255 -10.27 -12.04 -3.34
CA GLU A 255 -9.63 -13.10 -4.14
C GLU A 255 -8.65 -13.92 -3.29
N GLU A 256 -8.61 -15.23 -3.48
CA GLU A 256 -7.64 -16.09 -2.82
C GLU A 256 -6.26 -15.95 -3.49
N MET A 257 -5.28 -15.44 -2.73
CA MET A 257 -3.93 -15.15 -3.21
C MET A 257 -2.91 -16.08 -2.57
N ASN A 258 -1.93 -16.55 -3.32
CA ASN A 258 -0.79 -17.26 -2.75
C ASN A 258 0.04 -16.29 -1.91
N ALA A 259 0.70 -16.79 -0.86
CA ALA A 259 1.63 -15.97 -0.06
C ALA A 259 2.69 -15.26 -0.92
N GLU A 260 3.14 -15.91 -2.00
CA GLU A 260 4.17 -15.42 -2.92
C GLU A 260 3.62 -14.63 -4.12
N ASP A 261 2.31 -14.39 -4.18
CA ASP A 261 1.79 -13.50 -5.23
C ASP A 261 2.22 -12.04 -4.96
N PRO A 262 2.63 -11.28 -6.00
CA PRO A 262 2.99 -9.88 -5.86
C PRO A 262 1.85 -9.05 -5.28
N LEU A 263 2.15 -8.28 -4.23
CA LEU A 263 1.22 -7.35 -3.60
C LEU A 263 1.37 -5.94 -4.19
N PHE A 264 2.60 -5.44 -4.24
CA PHE A 264 2.87 -4.09 -4.74
C PHE A 264 4.27 -3.94 -5.31
N ILE A 265 4.43 -2.88 -6.10
CA ILE A 265 5.71 -2.39 -6.58
C ILE A 265 5.93 -0.98 -6.02
N LEU A 266 7.07 -0.74 -5.39
CA LEU A 266 7.44 0.58 -4.89
C LEU A 266 8.80 0.98 -5.46
N TYR A 267 8.78 2.04 -6.27
CA TYR A 267 9.97 2.53 -6.95
C TYR A 267 10.90 3.29 -6.00
N THR A 268 12.17 2.89 -5.99
CA THR A 268 13.22 3.55 -5.21
C THR A 268 14.33 4.10 -6.12
N SER A 269 15.02 5.15 -5.67
CA SER A 269 16.22 5.67 -6.34
C SER A 269 17.37 4.69 -6.12
N GLY A 270 17.88 4.09 -7.18
CA GLY A 270 19.12 3.32 -7.15
C GLY A 270 20.36 4.21 -7.21
N SER A 271 21.53 3.64 -6.90
CA SER A 271 22.83 4.31 -7.07
C SER A 271 23.24 4.52 -8.54
N THR A 272 22.60 3.80 -9.47
CA THR A 272 22.87 3.86 -10.92
C THR A 272 21.58 3.75 -11.72
N GLY A 273 21.33 4.69 -12.64
CA GLY A 273 20.32 4.56 -13.69
C GLY A 273 18.87 4.84 -13.30
N GLN A 274 17.95 4.18 -14.01
CA GLN A 274 16.49 4.34 -13.84
C GLN A 274 16.01 3.83 -12.47
N PRO A 275 14.90 4.39 -11.92
CA PRO A 275 14.29 3.89 -10.69
C PRO A 275 13.98 2.40 -10.78
N LYS A 276 14.22 1.66 -9.69
CA LYS A 276 13.98 0.21 -9.63
C LYS A 276 12.68 -0.06 -8.88
N GLY A 277 11.79 -0.84 -9.48
CA GLY A 277 10.55 -1.27 -8.84
C GLY A 277 10.82 -2.39 -7.82
N VAL A 278 10.90 -2.04 -6.52
CA VAL A 278 11.02 -3.05 -5.46
C VAL A 278 9.66 -3.73 -5.30
N LEU A 279 9.63 -5.05 -5.44
CA LEU A 279 8.42 -5.86 -5.36
C LEU A 279 8.34 -6.56 -4.01
N HIS A 280 7.18 -6.50 -3.37
CA HIS A 280 6.86 -7.30 -2.19
C HIS A 280 5.72 -8.28 -2.50
N THR A 281 5.83 -9.49 -1.97
CA THR A 281 4.78 -10.52 -2.00
C THR A 281 3.85 -10.38 -0.80
N SER A 282 2.77 -11.17 -0.74
CA SER A 282 1.65 -10.93 0.17
C SER A 282 1.87 -11.47 1.59
N GLY A 283 2.21 -12.75 1.73
CA GLY A 283 2.18 -13.46 3.01
C GLY A 283 3.31 -13.05 3.95
N GLY A 284 4.56 -13.03 3.47
CA GLY A 284 5.72 -12.66 4.28
C GLY A 284 5.82 -11.16 4.60
N TYR A 285 5.21 -10.29 3.78
CA TYR A 285 5.20 -8.84 4.01
C TYR A 285 4.21 -8.41 5.10
N LEU A 286 3.05 -9.06 5.16
CA LEU A 286 1.93 -8.73 6.06
C LEU A 286 2.17 -9.20 7.51
#